data_AF-A5L887-F1
#
_entry.id   AF-A5L887-F1
#
_cell.length_a   1.000
_cell.length_b   1.000
_cell.length_c   1.000
_cell.angle_alpha   90.00
_cell.angle_beta   90.00
_cell.angle_gamma   90.00
#
_symmetry.space_group_name_H-M   'P 1'
#
loop_
_entity.id
_entity.type
_entity.pdbx_description
1 polymer ?
#
loop_
_entity_poly.entity_id
_entity_poly.type
_entity_poly.pdbx_seq_one_letter_code
_entity_poly.pdbx_strand_id
1 'polypeptide(L)'
;MKDKIVQTKSFNFKQFSIYGGQSGMPVSTDGVLLGAWVSITPKSSALDIGTGTGLLALMAAQRFTDISISAIDIDPHAIEAATINIEQSPWQDRITLHNGSVLTTDFPKKFDAIICNPPYFNSG
;
A
#
# COMPACT_ATOMS: atom_id res chain seq x y z
N MET A 1 -19.89 -24.97 3.84
CA MET A 1 -20.22 -23.77 3.05
C MET A 1 -18.95 -23.40 2.31
N LYS A 2 -18.99 -23.16 0.99
CA LYS A 2 -17.80 -22.70 0.27
C LYS A 2 -17.58 -21.23 0.63
N ASP A 3 -16.46 -20.91 1.25
CA ASP A 3 -16.06 -19.52 1.48
C ASP A 3 -16.11 -18.80 0.13
N LYS A 4 -17.00 -17.81 0.02
CA LYS A 4 -17.10 -16.99 -1.17
C LYS A 4 -15.83 -16.15 -1.21
N ILE A 5 -14.92 -16.49 -2.11
CA ILE A 5 -13.77 -15.65 -2.42
C ILE A 5 -14.31 -14.30 -2.88
N VAL A 6 -14.21 -13.28 -2.02
CA VAL A 6 -14.67 -11.93 -2.34
C VAL A 6 -13.58 -11.26 -3.17
N GLN A 7 -13.89 -10.97 -4.43
CA GLN A 7 -13.00 -10.24 -5.31
C GLN A 7 -13.25 -8.74 -5.18
N THR A 8 -12.20 -8.02 -4.82
CA THR A 8 -12.18 -6.57 -4.68
C THR A 8 -12.13 -5.90 -6.06
N LYS A 9 -12.94 -4.85 -6.24
CA LYS A 9 -13.01 -4.09 -7.50
C LYS A 9 -11.71 -3.31 -7.75
N SER A 10 -11.19 -3.40 -8.97
CA SER A 10 -10.05 -2.59 -9.44
C SER A 10 -10.42 -1.12 -9.65
N PHE A 11 -9.41 -0.24 -9.58
CA PHE A 11 -9.55 1.20 -9.73
C PHE A 11 -8.45 1.76 -10.65
N ASN A 12 -8.78 2.72 -11.51
CA ASN A 12 -7.81 3.32 -12.43
C ASN A 12 -7.56 4.79 -12.06
N PHE A 13 -6.30 5.12 -11.80
CA PHE A 13 -5.83 6.51 -11.76
C PHE A 13 -5.33 6.93 -13.15
N LYS A 14 -4.96 8.19 -13.31
CA LYS A 14 -4.43 8.70 -14.58
C LYS A 14 -3.08 8.09 -14.98
N GLN A 15 -2.26 7.69 -14.01
CA GLN A 15 -0.87 7.24 -14.24
C GLN A 15 -0.60 5.79 -13.83
N PHE A 16 -1.50 5.16 -13.08
CA PHE A 16 -1.37 3.78 -12.65
C PHE A 16 -2.75 3.20 -12.35
N SER A 17 -2.81 1.88 -12.17
CA SER A 17 -4.03 1.16 -11.83
C SER A 17 -3.83 0.36 -10.55
N ILE A 18 -4.91 0.15 -9.83
CA ILE A 18 -4.98 -0.74 -8.67
C ILE A 18 -5.83 -1.94 -9.05
N TYR A 19 -5.19 -3.09 -9.20
CA TYR A 19 -5.80 -4.40 -9.15
C TYR A 19 -6.23 -4.70 -7.71
N GLY A 20 -7.53 -4.92 -7.51
CA GLY A 20 -8.10 -5.18 -6.19
C GLY A 20 -7.85 -6.60 -5.67
N GLY A 21 -7.84 -7.60 -6.55
CA GLY A 21 -7.60 -9.01 -6.17
C GLY A 21 -8.52 -9.49 -5.05
N GLN A 22 -7.94 -10.20 -4.08
CA GLN A 22 -8.61 -10.69 -2.87
C GLN A 22 -8.19 -9.90 -1.61
N SER A 23 -7.70 -8.67 -1.78
CA SER A 23 -7.15 -7.82 -0.70
C SER A 23 -8.14 -7.38 0.40
N GLY A 24 -9.39 -7.86 0.37
CA GLY A 24 -10.42 -7.57 1.36
C GLY A 24 -11.11 -6.20 1.20
N MET A 25 -10.37 -5.13 0.93
CA MET A 25 -10.90 -3.75 0.91
C MET A 25 -10.69 -3.04 -0.43
N PRO A 26 -11.75 -2.47 -1.06
CA PRO A 26 -11.60 -1.67 -2.28
C PRO A 26 -10.92 -0.33 -2.00
N VAL A 27 -10.43 0.30 -3.07
CA VAL A 27 -9.96 1.69 -3.02
C VAL A 27 -11.06 2.57 -2.43
N SER A 28 -10.77 3.16 -1.27
CA SER A 28 -11.70 4.01 -0.53
C SER A 28 -11.40 5.49 -0.77
N THR A 29 -12.43 6.34 -0.61
CA THR A 29 -12.25 7.80 -0.67
C THR A 29 -11.22 8.27 0.35
N ASP A 30 -11.25 7.73 1.58
CA ASP A 30 -10.31 8.10 2.63
C ASP A 30 -8.86 7.78 2.24
N GLY A 31 -8.62 6.60 1.66
CA GLY A 31 -7.29 6.21 1.17
C GLY A 31 -6.78 7.16 0.09
N VAL A 32 -7.64 7.54 -0.86
CA VAL A 32 -7.28 8.50 -1.92
C VAL A 32 -7.03 9.90 -1.35
N LEU A 33 -7.88 10.38 -0.44
CA LEU A 33 -7.72 11.70 0.17
C LEU A 33 -6.46 11.76 1.04
N LEU A 34 -6.20 10.73 1.85
CA LEU A 34 -4.97 10.63 2.65
C LEU A 34 -3.74 10.61 1.73
N GLY A 35 -3.74 9.76 0.71
CA GLY A 35 -2.65 9.66 -0.26
C GLY A 35 -2.41 10.97 -1.03
N ALA A 36 -3.43 11.81 -1.22
CA ALA A 36 -3.29 13.14 -1.81
C ALA A 36 -2.85 14.21 -0.79
N TRP A 37 -3.22 14.08 0.48
CA TRP A 37 -2.94 15.05 1.54
C TRP A 37 -1.54 14.89 2.14
N VAL A 38 -1.03 13.67 2.26
CA VAL A 38 0.30 13.39 2.83
C VAL A 38 1.37 14.31 2.22
N SER A 39 2.22 14.88 3.06
CA SER A 39 3.35 15.69 2.63
C SER A 39 4.62 15.05 3.17
N ILE A 40 5.49 14.60 2.27
CA ILE A 40 6.74 13.93 2.60
C ILE A 40 7.88 14.76 2.01
N THR A 41 8.96 14.87 2.79
CA THR A 41 10.16 15.59 2.34
C THR A 41 10.80 14.82 1.18
N PRO A 42 11.26 15.47 0.10
CA PRO A 42 12.04 14.79 -0.94
C PRO A 42 13.30 14.13 -0.39
N LYS A 43 13.82 13.11 -1.07
CA LYS A 43 15.04 12.36 -0.72
C LYS A 43 14.95 11.64 0.63
N SER A 44 13.78 11.07 0.92
CA SER A 44 13.47 10.49 2.22
C SER A 44 13.02 9.03 2.12
N SER A 45 12.79 8.44 3.28
CA SER A 45 12.28 7.09 3.46
C SER A 45 10.90 7.10 4.13
N ALA A 46 9.97 6.30 3.61
CA ALA A 46 8.63 6.16 4.17
C ALA A 46 8.27 4.70 4.42
N LEU A 47 7.49 4.48 5.48
CA LEU A 47 6.85 3.20 5.76
C LEU A 47 5.33 3.32 5.54
N ASP A 48 4.77 2.47 4.69
CA ASP A 48 3.33 2.29 4.52
C ASP A 48 2.86 1.06 5.32
N ILE A 49 2.15 1.29 6.43
CA ILE A 49 1.70 0.25 7.35
C ILE A 49 0.28 -0.19 6.99
N GLY A 50 0.10 -1.50 6.80
CA GLY A 50 -1.16 -2.06 6.32
C GLY A 50 -1.40 -1.64 4.88
N THR A 51 -0.40 -1.88 4.03
CA THR A 51 -0.36 -1.34 2.66
C THR A 51 -1.53 -1.81 1.79
N GLY A 52 -2.19 -2.91 2.15
CA GLY A 52 -3.34 -3.44 1.41
C GLY A 52 -2.96 -3.72 -0.05
N THR A 53 -3.62 -3.04 -0.97
CA THR A 53 -3.32 -3.12 -2.42
C THR A 53 -2.07 -2.36 -2.87
N GLY A 54 -1.34 -1.71 -1.96
CA GLY A 54 -0.23 -0.81 -2.30
C GLY A 54 -0.67 0.61 -2.66
N LEU A 55 -1.94 0.98 -2.41
CA LEU A 55 -2.51 2.26 -2.84
C LEU A 55 -1.68 3.46 -2.36
N LEU A 56 -1.39 3.54 -1.06
CA LEU A 56 -0.69 4.68 -0.48
C LEU A 56 0.80 4.69 -0.89
N ALA A 57 1.46 3.53 -0.92
CA ALA A 57 2.81 3.39 -1.44
C ALA A 57 2.93 3.90 -2.90
N LEU A 58 2.01 3.52 -3.78
CA LEU A 58 2.01 3.96 -5.18
C LEU A 58 1.70 5.45 -5.33
N MET A 59 0.74 5.98 -4.56
CA MET A 59 0.46 7.41 -4.54
C MET A 59 1.65 8.23 -4.03
N ALA A 60 2.36 7.74 -3.00
CA ALA A 60 3.56 8.39 -2.49
C ALA A 60 4.68 8.34 -3.54
N ALA A 61 4.93 7.19 -4.16
CA ALA A 61 5.92 7.06 -5.22
C ALA A 61 5.61 8.02 -6.39
N GLN A 62 4.35 8.10 -6.81
CA GLN A 62 3.92 9.02 -7.87
C GLN A 62 4.26 10.48 -7.55
N ARG A 63 3.97 10.91 -6.32
CA ARG A 63 4.04 12.32 -5.91
C ARG A 63 5.45 12.78 -5.55
N PHE A 64 6.28 11.87 -5.05
CA PHE A 64 7.63 12.18 -4.57
C PHE A 64 8.66 11.45 -5.45
N THR A 65 9.43 12.20 -6.24
CA THR A 65 10.34 11.64 -7.25
C THR A 65 11.54 10.89 -6.68
N ASP A 66 12.00 11.24 -5.48
CA ASP A 66 13.17 10.65 -4.83
C ASP A 66 12.78 10.17 -3.42
N ILE A 67 11.97 9.11 -3.37
CA ILE A 67 11.53 8.49 -2.12
C ILE A 67 11.79 6.99 -2.18
N SER A 68 12.23 6.43 -1.06
CA SER A 68 12.28 4.97 -0.85
C SER A 68 11.13 4.57 0.06
N ILE A 69 10.36 3.56 -0.33
CA ILE A 69 9.15 3.16 0.38
C ILE A 69 9.31 1.71 0.80
N SER A 70 9.16 1.44 2.10
CA SER A 70 8.84 0.12 2.60
C SER A 70 7.34 0.02 2.78
N ALA A 71 6.72 -1.00 2.21
CA ALA A 71 5.30 -1.28 2.33
C ALA A 71 5.14 -2.61 3.07
N ILE A 72 4.29 -2.66 4.09
CA ILE A 72 4.11 -3.88 4.90
C ILE A 72 2.64 -4.23 5.07
N ASP A 73 2.31 -5.50 4.88
CA ASP A 73 1.01 -6.08 5.24
C ASP A 73 1.17 -7.49 5.81
N ILE A 74 0.29 -7.85 6.72
CA ILE A 74 0.25 -9.19 7.32
C ILE A 74 -0.57 -10.17 6.46
N ASP A 75 -1.54 -9.66 5.69
CA ASP A 75 -2.43 -10.48 4.87
C ASP A 75 -1.75 -10.88 3.53
N PRO A 76 -1.53 -12.18 3.27
CA PRO A 76 -0.93 -12.64 2.01
C PRO A 76 -1.76 -12.27 0.77
N HIS A 77 -3.09 -12.13 0.87
CA HIS A 77 -3.93 -11.74 -0.26
C HIS A 77 -3.76 -10.26 -0.62
N ALA A 78 -3.53 -9.41 0.38
CA ALA A 78 -3.15 -8.02 0.18
C ALA A 78 -1.77 -7.94 -0.50
N ILE A 79 -0.80 -8.72 -0.01
CA ILE A 79 0.55 -8.79 -0.57
C ILE A 79 0.54 -9.21 -2.04
N GLU A 80 -0.27 -10.19 -2.43
CA GLU A 80 -0.43 -10.59 -3.84
C GLU A 80 -0.92 -9.42 -4.71
N ALA A 81 -1.97 -8.73 -4.27
CA ALA A 81 -2.49 -7.56 -4.99
C ALA A 81 -1.47 -6.42 -5.06
N ALA A 82 -0.79 -6.11 -3.95
CA ALA A 82 0.26 -5.09 -3.89
C ALA A 82 1.44 -5.44 -4.81
N THR A 83 1.87 -6.70 -4.85
CA THR A 83 2.95 -7.18 -5.72
C THR A 83 2.61 -6.87 -7.18
N ILE A 84 1.43 -7.30 -7.63
CA ILE A 84 0.96 -7.04 -9.00
C ILE A 84 0.92 -5.54 -9.30
N ASN A 85 0.39 -4.73 -8.38
CA ASN A 85 0.26 -3.29 -8.59
C ASN A 85 1.62 -2.58 -8.62
N ILE A 86 2.56 -2.99 -7.78
CA ILE A 86 3.91 -2.43 -7.72
C ILE A 86 4.68 -2.78 -8.99
N GLU A 87 4.68 -4.05 -9.40
CA GLU A 87 5.36 -4.52 -10.61
C GLU A 87 4.79 -3.91 -11.90
N GLN A 88 3.49 -3.62 -11.94
CA GLN A 88 2.86 -2.95 -13.09
C GLN A 88 3.04 -1.42 -13.08
N SER A 89 3.58 -0.86 -12.00
CA SER A 89 3.80 0.57 -11.88
C SER A 89 5.15 1.00 -12.46
N PRO A 90 5.32 2.27 -12.86
CA PRO A 90 6.62 2.81 -13.23
C PRO A 90 7.61 2.94 -12.05
N TRP A 91 7.25 2.47 -10.86
CA TRP A 91 7.93 2.80 -9.60
C TRP A 91 8.33 1.58 -8.77
N GLN A 92 8.29 0.38 -9.36
CA GLN A 92 8.69 -0.86 -8.70
C GLN A 92 10.02 -0.75 -7.94
N ASP A 93 11.03 -0.11 -8.53
CA ASP A 93 12.38 -0.04 -7.95
C ASP A 93 12.45 0.88 -6.71
N ARG A 94 11.37 1.60 -6.39
CA ARG A 94 11.27 2.52 -5.26
C ARG A 94 10.46 1.96 -4.10
N ILE A 95 9.80 0.81 -4.28
CA ILE A 95 8.90 0.22 -3.29
C ILE A 95 9.38 -1.19 -2.95
N THR A 96 9.75 -1.41 -1.69
CA THR A 96 10.04 -2.74 -1.16
C THR A 96 8.83 -3.25 -0.38
N LEU A 97 8.28 -4.39 -0.79
CA LEU A 97 7.12 -5.00 -0.14
C LEU A 97 7.56 -6.06 0.87
N HIS A 98 6.95 -6.03 2.05
CA HIS A 98 7.20 -6.95 3.16
C HIS A 98 5.91 -7.65 3.56
N ASN A 99 5.90 -8.98 3.58
CA ASN A 99 4.82 -9.74 4.18
C ASN A 99 5.14 -10.05 5.65
N GLY A 100 4.40 -9.46 6.58
CA GLY A 100 4.59 -9.70 8.01
C GLY A 100 3.87 -8.70 8.90
N SER A 101 3.91 -8.95 10.20
CA SER A 101 3.38 -8.02 11.20
C SER A 101 4.35 -6.88 11.46
N VAL A 102 3.88 -5.63 11.34
CA VAL A 102 4.67 -4.43 11.67
C VAL A 102 5.15 -4.42 13.14
N LEU A 103 4.50 -5.18 14.03
CA LEU A 103 4.88 -5.28 15.43
C LEU A 103 6.12 -6.13 15.66
N THR A 104 6.47 -7.01 14.71
CA THR A 104 7.56 -7.98 14.85
C THR A 104 8.61 -7.87 13.76
N THR A 105 8.29 -7.23 12.62
CA THR A 105 9.25 -7.01 11.54
C THR A 105 10.30 -6.01 11.96
N ASP A 106 11.57 -6.43 11.87
CA ASP A 106 12.70 -5.54 12.11
C ASP A 106 13.04 -4.76 10.85
N PHE A 107 13.11 -3.44 10.99
CA PHE A 107 13.54 -2.55 9.93
C PHE A 107 14.92 -1.99 10.30
N PRO A 108 15.95 -2.21 9.47
CA PRO A 108 17.33 -1.88 9.82
C PRO A 108 17.58 -0.36 9.93
N LYS A 109 16.64 0.46 9.46
CA LYS A 109 16.72 1.92 9.45
C LYS A 109 15.38 2.51 9.91
N LYS A 110 15.45 3.69 10.52
CA LYS A 110 14.25 4.50 10.80
C LYS A 110 13.75 5.14 9.51
N PHE A 111 12.45 5.43 9.50
CA PHE A 111 11.78 6.13 8.40
C PHE A 111 11.58 7.60 8.74
N ASP A 112 11.65 8.46 7.74
CA ASP A 112 11.38 9.89 7.85
C ASP A 112 9.87 10.17 7.91
N ALA A 113 9.06 9.27 7.34
CA ALA A 113 7.61 9.32 7.37
C ALA A 113 6.99 7.93 7.58
N ILE A 114 5.81 7.92 8.22
CA ILE A 114 4.95 6.74 8.31
C ILE A 114 3.58 7.14 7.77
N ILE A 115 3.05 6.35 6.83
CA ILE A 115 1.70 6.47 6.30
C ILE A 115 0.93 5.22 6.74
N CYS A 116 -0.29 5.40 7.21
CA CYS A 116 -1.14 4.28 7.60
C CYS A 116 -2.62 4.69 7.47
N ASN A 117 -3.41 3.85 6.81
CA ASN A 117 -4.87 3.95 6.82
C ASN A 117 -5.42 2.63 7.38
N PRO A 118 -5.40 2.45 8.71
CA PRO A 118 -5.77 1.17 9.32
C PRO A 118 -7.28 0.90 9.14
N PRO A 119 -7.71 -0.36 9.19
CA PRO A 119 -9.14 -0.67 9.18
C PRO A 119 -9.84 -0.05 10.40
N TYR A 120 -11.00 0.56 10.17
CA TYR A 120 -11.77 1.24 11.23
C TYR A 120 -12.65 0.30 12.06
N PHE A 121 -12.85 -0.95 11.62
CA PHE A 121 -13.80 -1.88 12.23
C PHE A 121 -13.11 -3.14 12.75
N ASN A 122 -13.48 -3.56 13.96
CA ASN A 122 -12.93 -4.76 14.62
C ASN A 122 -13.49 -6.09 14.06
N SER A 123 -14.41 -6.02 13.10
CA SER A 123 -15.01 -7.17 12.43
C SER A 123 -15.61 -6.72 11.10
N GLY A 124 -15.12 -7.30 10.00
CA GLY A 124 -15.73 -7.23 8.67
C GLY A 124 -16.64 -8.43 8.43
#